data_AF-A0A4P6M1X3-F1
#
_entry.id   AF-A0A4P6M1X3-F1
#
_cell.length_a   1.000
_cell.length_b   1.000
_cell.length_c   1.000
_cell.angle_alpha   90.00
_cell.angle_beta   90.00
_cell.angle_gamma   90.00
#
_symmetry.space_group_name_H-M   'P 1'
#
loop_
_entity.id
_entity.type
_entity.pdbx_description
1 polymer ?
#
loop_
_entity_poly.entity_id
_entity_poly.type
_entity_poly.pdbx_seq_one_letter_code
_entity_poly.pdbx_strand_id
1 'polypeptide(L)' 'MTKNEKIHELEYCRSCLNEVYHLNLNRNDVMVYEYLGTCNHCHKTCKIVHRVKRNKLWKIMLSRKLKSE' A
#
# COMPACT_ATOMS: atom_id res chain seq x y z
N MET A 1 10.50 -11.90 -1.48
CA MET A 1 9.23 -11.15 -1.35
C MET A 1 9.12 -10.09 -2.42
N THR A 2 7.99 -10.05 -3.12
CA THR A 2 7.62 -8.98 -4.03
C THR A 2 7.22 -7.73 -3.25
N LYS A 3 7.34 -6.55 -3.88
CA LYS A 3 6.90 -5.29 -3.27
C LYS A 3 5.41 -5.28 -2.88
N ASN A 4 4.61 -6.12 -3.54
CA ASN A 4 3.19 -6.22 -3.26
C ASN A 4 2.90 -7.02 -1.98
N GLU A 5 3.68 -8.07 -1.73
CA GLU A 5 3.65 -8.82 -0.46
C GLU A 5 4.06 -7.91 0.70
N LYS A 6 5.08 -7.06 0.52
CA LYS A 6 5.41 -6.05 1.54
C LYS A 6 4.26 -5.09 1.84
N ILE A 7 3.56 -4.62 0.81
CA ILE A 7 2.41 -3.72 1.01
C ILE A 7 1.31 -4.41 1.81
N HIS A 8 1.09 -5.71 1.56
CA HIS A 8 0.14 -6.51 2.29
C HIS A 8 0.49 -6.60 3.78
N GLU A 9 1.76 -6.86 4.11
CA GLU A 9 2.23 -7.00 5.50
C GLU A 9 2.24 -5.71 6.31
N LEU A 10 2.34 -4.55 5.66
CA LEU A 10 2.37 -3.27 6.36
C LEU A 10 1.02 -2.96 7.03
N GLU A 11 -0.08 -3.47 6.48
CA GLU A 11 -1.45 -3.12 6.90
C GLU A 11 -1.68 -1.60 6.94
N TYR A 12 -1.10 -0.88 5.98
CA TYR A 12 -1.23 0.56 5.86
C TYR A 12 -2.45 0.95 5.04
N CYS A 13 -3.04 2.09 5.37
CA CYS A 13 -3.99 2.73 4.49
C CYS A 13 -3.28 3.36 3.29
N ARG A 14 -4.04 3.60 2.22
CA ARG A 14 -3.51 4.21 0.99
C ARG A 14 -2.77 5.53 1.23
N SER A 15 -3.31 6.40 2.10
CA SER A 15 -2.70 7.71 2.36
C SER A 15 -1.32 7.55 3.00
N CYS A 16 -1.20 6.69 4.01
CA CYS A 16 0.08 6.41 4.66
C CYS A 16 1.06 5.73 3.71
N LEU A 17 0.59 4.84 2.82
CA LEU A 17 1.45 4.27 1.78
C LEU A 17 2.01 5.35 0.83
N ASN A 18 1.18 6.28 0.39
CA ASN A 18 1.61 7.39 -0.46
C ASN A 18 2.60 8.31 0.28
N GLU A 19 2.35 8.61 1.54
CA GLU A 19 3.18 9.49 2.36
C GLU A 19 4.55 8.87 2.68
N VAL A 20 4.56 7.66 3.25
CA VAL A 20 5.79 6.98 3.71
C VAL A 20 6.67 6.59 2.52
N TYR A 21 6.07 6.00 1.48
CA TYR A 21 6.80 5.43 0.34
C TYR A 21 6.87 6.36 -0.88
N HIS A 22 6.39 7.61 -0.75
CA HIS A 22 6.28 8.61 -1.81
C HIS A 22 5.63 8.05 -3.08
N LEU A 23 4.51 7.36 -2.89
CA LEU A 23 3.75 6.75 -3.98
C LEU A 23 2.63 7.68 -4.44
N ASN A 24 2.18 7.48 -5.68
CA ASN A 24 1.01 8.16 -6.23
C ASN A 24 -0.09 7.15 -6.57
N LEU A 25 -0.55 6.42 -5.55
CA LEU A 25 -1.63 5.43 -5.65
C LEU A 25 -3.00 6.10 -5.50
N ASN A 26 -3.86 5.87 -6.50
CA ASN A 26 -5.27 6.23 -6.46
C ASN A 26 -6.11 5.05 -5.96
N ARG A 27 -7.38 5.32 -5.62
CA ARG A 27 -8.33 4.27 -5.19
C ARG A 27 -8.45 3.13 -6.20
N ASN A 28 -8.36 3.46 -7.49
CA ASN A 28 -8.44 2.47 -8.57
C ASN A 28 -7.17 1.64 -8.76
N ASP A 29 -6.04 2.07 -8.19
CA ASP A 29 -4.76 1.39 -8.35
C ASP A 29 -4.53 0.29 -7.32
N VAL A 30 -5.27 0.33 -6.22
CA VAL A 30 -5.14 -0.60 -5.10
C VAL A 30 -6.39 -1.46 -4.94
N MET A 31 -6.19 -2.66 -4.40
CA MET A 31 -7.23 -3.47 -3.80
C MET A 31 -7.13 -3.26 -2.28
N VAL A 32 -8.24 -2.85 -1.69
CA VAL A 32 -8.38 -2.70 -0.24
C VAL A 32 -9.20 -3.86 0.30
N TYR A 33 -9.07 -4.16 1.59
CA TYR A 33 -9.99 -5.07 2.26
C TYR A 33 -11.41 -4.52 2.24
N GLU A 34 -12.38 -5.43 2.23
CA GLU A 34 -13.80 -5.08 2.31
C GLU A 34 -14.15 -4.51 3.69
N TYR A 35 -13.54 -5.07 4.74
CA TYR A 35 -13.64 -4.58 6.11
C TYR A 35 -12.69 -3.41 6.37
N LEU A 36 -13.08 -2.56 7.33
CA LEU A 36 -12.21 -1.54 7.86
C LEU A 36 -11.25 -2.17 8.86
N GLY A 37 -9.96 -1.87 8.72
CA GLY A 37 -8.92 -2.26 9.67
C GLY A 37 -8.27 -1.03 10.30
N THR A 38 -7.46 -1.23 11.32
CA THR A 38 -6.65 -0.17 11.93
C THR A 38 -5.35 -0.05 11.15
N CYS A 39 -5.05 1.15 10.65
CA CYS A 39 -3.80 1.36 9.92
C CYS A 39 -2.61 1.42 10.89
N ASN A 40 -1.61 0.56 10.70
CA ASN A 40 -0.43 0.50 11.58
C ASN A 40 0.43 1.79 11.61
N HIS A 41 0.27 2.69 10.64
CA HIS A 41 0.96 3.99 10.65
C HIS A 41 0.18 5.11 11.37
N CYS A 42 -1.05 5.39 10.95
CA CYS A 42 -1.83 6.51 11.50
C CYS A 42 -2.80 6.12 12.62
N HIS A 43 -2.88 4.83 12.98
CA HIS A 43 -3.76 4.26 14.01
C HIS A 43 -5.26 4.54 13.83
N LYS A 44 -5.69 4.96 12.62
CA LYS A 44 -7.09 5.21 12.29
C LYS A 44 -7.74 3.97 11.70
N THR A 45 -9.02 3.77 12.01
CA THR A 45 -9.87 2.78 11.37
C THR A 45 -10.19 3.23 9.93
N CYS A 46 -9.68 2.51 8.94
CA CYS A 46 -9.81 2.87 7.54
C CYS A 46 -9.65 1.64 6.62
N LYS A 47 -9.83 1.86 5.31
CA LYS A 47 -9.65 0.81 4.31
C LYS A 47 -8.17 0.50 4.14
N ILE A 48 -7.76 -0.66 4.64
CA ILE A 48 -6.39 -1.15 4.56
C ILE A 48 -6.11 -1.68 3.17
N VAL A 49 -4.96 -1.32 2.62
CA VAL A 49 -4.55 -1.78 1.29
C VAL A 49 -4.06 -3.20 1.39
N HIS A 50 -4.76 -4.12 0.71
CA HIS A 50 -4.35 -5.51 0.60
C HIS A 50 -3.20 -5.66 -0.41
N ARG A 51 -3.33 -5.03 -1.60
CA ARG A 51 -2.31 -5.08 -2.66
C ARG A 51 -2.52 -4.01 -3.72
N VAL A 52 -1.48 -3.69 -4.49
CA VAL A 52 -1.58 -2.91 -5.74
C VAL A 52 -2.01 -3.83 -6.89
N LYS A 53 -2.88 -3.33 -7.77
CA LYS A 53 -3.35 -4.08 -8.94
C LYS A 53 -2.21 -4.34 -9.93
N ARG A 54 -2.26 -5.49 -10.61
CA ARG A 54 -1.18 -5.96 -11.50
C ARG A 54 -0.81 -4.95 -12.59
N ASN A 55 -1.81 -4.29 -13.18
CA ASN A 55 -1.65 -3.25 -14.20
C ASN A 55 -1.08 -1.91 -13.67
N LYS A 56 -0.94 -1.76 -12.34
CA LYS A 56 -0.43 -0.56 -11.67
C LYS A 56 0.84 -0.84 -10.86
N LEU A 57 1.40 -2.05 -10.92
CA LEU A 57 2.62 -2.42 -10.20
C LEU A 57 3.81 -1.52 -10.55
N TRP A 58 3.88 -0.97 -11.77
CA TRP A 58 4.92 -0.02 -12.15
C TRP A 58 5.00 1.21 -11.22
N LYS A 59 3.88 1.61 -10.60
CA LYS A 59 3.84 2.71 -9.62
C LYS A 59 4.62 2.40 -8.33
N ILE A 60 4.74 1.13 -7.97
CA ILE A 60 5.51 0.70 -6.79
C ILE A 60 6.89 0.14 -7.16
N MET A 61 7.08 -0.31 -8.40
CA MET A 61 8.37 -0.81 -8.89
C MET A 61 9.46 0.26 -8.83
N LEU A 62 9.14 1.52 -9.05
CA LEU A 62 10.10 2.62 -8.99
C LEU A 62 10.40 3.11 -7.57
N SER A 63 9.55 2.82 -6.58
CA SER A 63 9.79 3.26 -5.20
C SER A 63 11.00 2.55 -4.61
N ARG A 64 12.07 3.31 -4.34
CA ARG A 64 13.30 2.81 -3.74
C ARG A 64 13.09 2.39 -2.27
N LYS A 65 12.16 3.05 -1.56
CA LYS A 65 11.79 2.70 -0.16
C LYS A 65 11.07 1.35 -0.03
N LEU A 66 10.48 0.84 -1.12
CA LEU A 66 9.87 -0.49 -1.16
C LEU A 66 10.86 -1.60 -1.57
N LYS A 67 12.11 -1.27 -1.90
CA LYS A 67 13.13 -2.31 -2.08
C LYS A 67 13.48 -2.88 -0.70
N SER A 68 13.45 -4.21 -0.59
CA SER A 68 14.22 -4.88 0.46
C SER A 68 15.69 -4.54 0.25
N GLU A 69 16.38 -4.28 1.36
CA GLU A 69 17.76 -4.77 1.52
C GLU A 69 17.85 -6.25 1.08
#